data_AF-A0A925I4Y2-F1
#
_entry.id   AF-A0A925I4Y2-F1
#
_cell.length_a   1.000
_cell.length_b   1.000
_cell.length_c   1.000
_cell.angle_alpha   90.00
_cell.angle_beta   90.00
_cell.angle_gamma   90.00
#
_symmetry.space_group_name_H-M   'P 1'
#
loop_
_entity.id
_entity.type
_entity.pdbx_description
1 polymer ?
#
loop_
_entity_poly.entity_id
_entity_poly.type
_entity_poly.pdbx_seq_one_letter_code
_entity_poly.pdbx_strand_id
1 'polypeptide(L)' 'GTSDGRFIAQICPQVIEFGPPNASIHKIDEHIELRFIDPLKNIYRRTLEYLLRQPA' A
#
# COMPACT_ATOMS: atom_id res chain seq x y z
N GLY A 1 -6.47 12.28 6.57
CA GLY A 1 -5.84 11.52 7.65
C GLY A 1 -4.34 11.66 7.54
N THR A 2 -3.60 10.98 8.42
CA THR A 2 -2.15 10.76 8.33
C THR A 2 -1.91 9.26 8.54
N SER A 3 -0.74 8.77 8.19
CA SER A 3 -0.27 7.44 8.59
C SER A 3 1.01 7.53 9.40
N ASP A 4 1.57 6.38 9.76
CA ASP A 4 2.91 6.28 10.34
C ASP A 4 4.04 6.56 9.32
N GLY A 5 3.70 6.76 8.05
CA GLY A 5 4.58 7.33 7.03
C GLY A 5 5.21 8.65 7.45
N ARG A 6 4.53 9.44 8.31
CA ARG A 6 5.09 10.68 8.90
C ARG A 6 6.38 10.46 9.70
N PHE A 7 6.56 9.27 10.27
CA PHE A 7 7.78 8.89 10.98
C PHE A 7 8.75 8.15 10.07
N ILE A 8 8.25 7.23 9.23
CA ILE A 8 9.08 6.42 8.33
C ILE A 8 9.83 7.29 7.31
N ALA A 9 9.20 8.37 6.84
CA ALA A 9 9.83 9.32 5.92
C ALA A 9 11.09 10.00 6.48
N GLN A 10 11.32 9.95 7.80
CA GLN A 10 12.55 10.48 8.42
C GLN A 10 13.76 9.56 8.20
N ILE A 11 13.53 8.26 7.95
CA ILE A 11 14.60 7.25 7.86
C ILE A 11 14.62 6.51 6.51
N CYS A 12 13.57 6.67 5.68
CA CYS A 12 13.47 6.06 4.38
C CYS A 12 13.37 7.15 3.30
N PRO A 13 14.33 7.22 2.35
CA PRO A 13 14.36 8.28 1.33
C PRO A 13 13.10 8.33 0.45
N GLN A 14 12.40 7.20 0.29
CA GLN A 14 11.20 7.10 -0.53
C GLN A 14 10.14 6.29 0.21
N VAL A 15 9.00 6.91 0.50
CA VAL A 15 7.86 6.28 1.17
C VAL A 15 6.59 6.63 0.42
N ILE A 16 5.76 5.62 0.16
CA ILE A 16 4.42 5.78 -0.43
C ILE A 16 3.41 4.97 0.38
N GLU A 17 2.16 5.41 0.34
CA GLU A 17 1.02 4.65 0.85
C GLU A 17 0.15 4.24 -0.35
N PHE A 18 -0.13 2.96 -0.43
CA PHE A 18 -0.96 2.40 -1.49
C PHE A 18 -1.85 1.33 -0.89
N GLY A 19 -3.11 1.27 -1.30
CA GLY A 19 -4.10 0.35 -0.73
C GLY A 19 -5.44 0.38 -1.47
N PRO A 20 -6.42 -0.41 -1.04
CA PRO A 20 -7.76 -0.44 -1.62
C PRO A 20 -8.55 0.84 -1.27
N PRO A 21 -9.74 1.06 -1.87
CA PRO A 21 -10.58 2.19 -1.52
C PRO A 21 -10.89 2.25 -0.02
N ASN A 22 -10.78 3.45 0.55
CA ASN A 22 -10.97 3.67 1.98
C ASN A 22 -12.37 4.19 2.34
N ALA A 23 -13.35 4.09 1.43
CA ALA A 23 -14.65 4.75 1.60
C ALA A 23 -15.43 4.26 2.84
N SER A 24 -15.19 3.02 3.28
CA SER A 24 -15.84 2.38 4.44
C SER A 24 -15.00 2.40 5.72
N ILE A 25 -13.77 2.94 5.72
CA ILE A 25 -12.92 2.90 6.93
C ILE A 25 -13.58 3.67 8.07
N HIS A 26 -13.47 3.18 9.29
CA HIS A 26 -14.04 3.81 10.49
C HIS A 26 -15.57 4.00 10.43
N LYS A 27 -16.28 3.12 9.72
CA LYS A 27 -17.75 3.10 9.66
C LYS A 27 -18.27 1.72 10.06
N ILE A 28 -19.57 1.63 10.38
CA ILE A 28 -20.25 0.35 10.47
C ILE A 28 -20.21 -0.35 9.09
N ASP A 29 -20.18 -1.69 9.11
CA ASP A 29 -20.08 -2.52 7.91
C ASP A 29 -18.85 -2.22 7.03
N GLU A 30 -17.69 -2.02 7.68
CA GLU A 30 -16.41 -1.89 6.99
C GLU A 30 -16.14 -3.15 6.14
N HIS A 31 -15.88 -2.94 4.85
CA HIS A 31 -15.73 -4.02 3.89
C HIS A 31 -14.76 -3.65 2.78
N ILE A 32 -14.43 -4.64 1.97
CA ILE A 32 -13.65 -4.50 0.75
C ILE A 32 -14.28 -5.35 -0.35
N GLU A 33 -14.31 -4.84 -1.58
CA GLU A 33 -14.73 -5.67 -2.71
C GLU A 33 -13.68 -6.74 -3.02
N LEU A 34 -14.12 -7.99 -3.18
CA LEU A 34 -13.22 -9.12 -3.47
C LEU A 34 -12.35 -8.89 -4.71
N ARG A 35 -12.85 -8.12 -5.69
CA ARG A 35 -12.12 -7.75 -6.91
C ARG A 35 -10.82 -7.00 -6.64
N PHE A 36 -10.64 -6.38 -5.47
CA PHE A 36 -9.42 -5.64 -5.12
C PHE A 36 -8.32 -6.51 -4.49
N ILE A 37 -8.64 -7.70 -3.99
CA ILE A 37 -7.69 -8.53 -3.22
C ILE A 37 -6.54 -9.03 -4.12
N ASP A 38 -6.86 -9.73 -5.21
CA ASP A 38 -5.86 -10.30 -6.09
C ASP A 38 -5.01 -9.25 -6.84
N PRO A 39 -5.60 -8.17 -7.39
CA PRO A 39 -4.82 -7.10 -7.99
C PRO A 39 -3.86 -6.44 -7.00
N LEU A 40 -4.30 -6.17 -5.76
CA LEU A 40 -3.45 -5.53 -4.75
C LEU A 40 -2.22 -6.38 -4.42
N LYS A 41 -2.41 -7.70 -4.20
CA LYS A 41 -1.31 -8.67 -4.05
C LYS A 41 -0.34 -8.61 -5.23
N ASN A 42 -0.86 -8.62 -6.45
CA ASN A 42 -0.05 -8.63 -7.66
C ASN A 42 0.73 -7.32 -7.86
N ILE A 43 0.17 -6.18 -7.46
CA ILE A 43 0.86 -4.89 -7.51
C ILE A 43 2.06 -4.92 -6.56
N TYR A 44 1.88 -5.29 -5.28
CA TYR A 44 3.00 -5.36 -4.35
C TYR A 44 4.07 -6.37 -4.80
N ARG A 45 3.67 -7.54 -5.31
CA ARG A 45 4.61 -8.51 -5.86
C ARG A 45 5.46 -7.90 -6.99
N ARG A 46 4.82 -7.24 -7.96
CA ARG A 46 5.52 -6.60 -9.07
C ARG A 46 6.43 -5.47 -8.59
N THR A 47 5.97 -4.65 -7.65
CA THR A 47 6.79 -3.58 -7.05
C THR A 47 8.08 -4.16 -6.45
N LEU A 48 7.97 -5.24 -5.67
CA LEU A 48 9.14 -5.93 -5.11
C LEU A 48 10.04 -6.50 -6.21
N GLU A 49 9.47 -7.15 -7.24
CA GLU A 49 10.24 -7.67 -8.39
C GLU A 49 11.00 -6.55 -9.11
N TYR A 50 10.40 -5.38 -9.31
CA TYR A 50 11.05 -4.25 -9.96
C TYR A 50 12.15 -3.63 -9.09
N LEU A 51 11.93 -3.50 -7.78
CA LEU A 51 12.90 -2.91 -6.87
C LEU A 51 14.10 -3.82 -6.64
N LEU A 52 13.88 -5.13 -6.49
CA LEU A 52 14.94 -6.11 -6.21
C LEU A 52 15.74 -6.52 -7.46
N ARG A 53 15.29 -6.15 -8.66
CA ARG A 53 16.02 -6.38 -9.92
C ARG A 53 16.98 -5.25 -10.28
N GLN A 54 16.97 -4.13 -9.57
CA GLN A 54 17.87 -3.02 -9.89
C GLN A 54 19.29 -3.37 -9.45
N PRO A 55 20.31 -3.23 -10.33
CA PRO A 55 21.69 -3.31 -9.88
C PRO A 55 21.96 -2.20 -8.86
N ALA A 56 22.78 -2.52 -7.85
CA ALA A 56 23.22 -1.57 -6.83
C ALA A 56 23.99 -0.39 -7.44
#